data_AF-A0A6P2RU76-F1
#
_entry.id   AF-A0A6P2RU76-F1
#
_cell.length_a   1.000
_cell.length_b   1.000
_cell.length_c   1.000
_cell.angle_alpha   90.00
_cell.angle_beta   90.00
_cell.angle_gamma   90.00
#
_symmetry.space_group_name_H-M   'P 1'
#
loop_
_entity.id
_entity.type
_entity.pdbx_description
1 polymer ?
#
loop_
_entity_poly.entity_id
_entity_poly.type
_entity_poly.pdbx_seq_one_letter_code
_entity_poly.pdbx_strand_id
1 'polypeptide(L)'
;MMKLTPHEILTYLGISIPQDGLDINSHDLYLHATLLRLLGQQMRVDAIPGTELAELLAGLHGVHFGPGAVVPEPTVESTEKLRASLRVIQKSFGMAIE
;
A
#
# COMPACT_ATOMS: atom_id res chain seq x y z
N MET A 1 -4.49 16.40 11.10
CA MET A 1 -4.20 14.98 10.78
C MET A 1 -5.48 14.38 10.24
N MET A 2 -5.58 14.15 8.93
CA MET A 2 -6.76 13.50 8.35
C MET A 2 -6.78 12.05 8.81
N LYS A 3 -7.89 11.61 9.41
CA LYS A 3 -8.12 10.19 9.71
C LYS A 3 -8.75 9.57 8.47
N LEU A 4 -8.01 8.66 7.81
CA LEU A 4 -8.57 7.86 6.74
C LEU A 4 -9.60 6.88 7.32
N THR A 5 -10.74 6.78 6.66
CA THR A 5 -11.76 5.77 6.90
C THR A 5 -11.29 4.41 6.36
N PRO A 6 -11.81 3.29 6.90
CA PRO A 6 -11.51 1.96 6.36
C PRO A 6 -11.79 1.83 4.85
N HIS A 7 -12.84 2.48 4.36
CA HIS A 7 -13.17 2.54 2.93
C HIS A 7 -12.07 3.23 2.11
N GLU A 8 -11.55 4.37 2.57
CA GLU A 8 -10.45 5.08 1.90
C GLU A 8 -9.18 4.24 1.89
N ILE A 9 -8.88 3.53 2.98
CA ILE A 9 -7.74 2.60 3.05
C ILE A 9 -7.88 1.49 2.00
N LEU A 10 -9.05 0.87 1.89
CA LEU A 10 -9.31 -0.20 0.92
C LEU A 10 -9.23 0.31 -0.53
N THR A 11 -9.70 1.53 -0.77
CA THR A 11 -9.55 2.21 -2.07
C THR A 11 -8.08 2.41 -2.43
N TYR A 12 -7.24 2.84 -1.47
CA TYR A 12 -5.79 2.96 -1.69
C TYR A 12 -5.08 1.64 -1.93
N LEU A 13 -5.65 0.51 -1.47
CA LEU A 13 -5.18 -0.84 -1.80
C LEU A 13 -5.65 -1.32 -3.19
N GLY A 14 -6.35 -0.47 -3.96
CA GLY A 14 -6.92 -0.80 -5.27
C GLY A 14 -8.24 -1.58 -5.17
N ILE A 15 -8.81 -1.72 -3.98
CA ILE A 15 -10.07 -2.42 -3.75
C ILE A 15 -11.19 -1.37 -3.78
N SER A 16 -11.89 -1.27 -4.90
CA SER A 16 -13.06 -0.39 -5.01
C SER A 16 -14.27 -1.09 -4.37
N ILE A 17 -14.59 -0.68 -3.15
CA ILE A 17 -15.81 -1.10 -2.43
C ILE A 17 -16.78 0.10 -2.54
N PRO A 18 -18.07 -0.10 -2.86
CA PRO A 18 -19.05 0.97 -2.78
C PRO A 18 -19.04 1.59 -1.39
N GLN A 19 -19.32 2.89 -1.30
CA GLN A 19 -19.31 3.62 -0.03
C GLN A 19 -20.35 3.07 0.96
N ASP A 20 -21.44 2.52 0.44
CA ASP A 20 -22.49 1.82 1.18
C ASP A 20 -22.06 0.41 1.65
N GLY A 21 -20.87 -0.04 1.25
CA GLY A 21 -20.33 -1.37 1.50
C GLY A 21 -20.61 -2.36 0.36
N LEU A 22 -20.04 -3.56 0.49
CA LEU A 22 -20.46 -4.72 -0.28
C LEU A 22 -21.43 -5.52 0.59
N ASP A 23 -22.64 -5.73 0.11
CA ASP A 23 -23.57 -6.64 0.76
C ASP A 23 -23.12 -8.07 0.44
N ILE A 24 -22.29 -8.62 1.32
CA ILE A 24 -21.73 -9.96 1.16
C ILE A 24 -22.76 -10.96 1.68
N ASN A 25 -23.24 -11.82 0.78
CA ASN A 25 -24.03 -12.98 1.16
C ASN A 25 -23.28 -13.76 2.25
N SER A 26 -23.96 -14.08 3.37
CA SER A 26 -23.38 -14.82 4.48
C SER A 26 -22.81 -16.19 4.07
N HIS A 27 -23.30 -16.77 2.97
CA HIS A 27 -22.79 -18.02 2.40
C HIS A 27 -21.46 -17.84 1.66
N ASP A 28 -21.19 -16.64 1.13
CA ASP A 28 -19.99 -16.32 0.34
C ASP A 28 -18.91 -15.61 1.17
N LEU A 29 -19.25 -15.22 2.41
CA LEU A 29 -18.34 -14.52 3.33
C LEU A 29 -17.01 -15.26 3.52
N TYR A 30 -17.08 -16.59 3.70
CA TYR A 30 -15.89 -17.41 3.84
C TYR A 30 -15.02 -17.41 2.58
N LEU A 31 -15.63 -17.46 1.40
CA LEU A 31 -14.93 -17.44 0.11
C LEU A 31 -14.21 -16.11 -0.11
N HIS A 32 -14.90 -14.99 0.13
CA HIS A 32 -14.31 -13.65 0.00
C HIS A 32 -13.17 -13.43 1.00
N ALA A 33 -13.36 -13.79 2.27
CA ALA A 33 -12.32 -13.68 3.29
C ALA A 33 -11.09 -14.55 2.94
N THR A 34 -11.33 -15.76 2.44
CA THR A 34 -10.25 -16.67 2.02
C THR A 34 -9.49 -16.12 0.81
N LEU A 35 -10.18 -15.61 -0.20
CA LEU A 35 -9.57 -15.00 -1.37
C LEU A 35 -8.67 -13.81 -0.99
N LEU A 36 -9.18 -12.87 -0.18
CA LEU A 36 -8.42 -11.70 0.25
C LEU A 36 -7.18 -12.09 1.05
N ARG A 37 -7.29 -13.08 1.94
CA ARG A 37 -6.15 -13.63 2.67
C ARG A 37 -5.10 -14.19 1.72
N LEU A 38 -5.51 -15.01 0.74
CA LEU A 38 -4.60 -15.58 -0.25
C LEU A 38 -3.93 -14.51 -1.10
N LEU A 39 -4.67 -13.50 -1.56
CA LEU A 39 -4.10 -12.38 -2.32
C LEU A 39 -3.08 -11.60 -1.49
N GLY A 40 -3.41 -11.23 -0.26
CA GLY A 40 -2.50 -10.53 0.64
C GLY A 40 -1.21 -11.31 0.93
N GLN A 41 -1.28 -12.65 1.00
CA GLN A 41 -0.13 -13.54 1.14
C GLN A 41 0.74 -13.65 -0.12
N GLN A 42 0.28 -13.17 -1.28
CA GLN A 42 1.05 -13.19 -2.52
C GLN A 42 1.62 -11.81 -2.90
N MET A 43 1.19 -10.73 -2.23
CA MET A 43 1.70 -9.39 -2.50
C MET A 43 3.17 -9.27 -2.09
N ARG A 44 4.08 -9.08 -3.04
CA ARG A 44 5.53 -8.96 -2.75
C ARG A 44 5.98 -7.51 -2.95
N VAL A 45 6.52 -6.89 -1.90
CA VAL A 45 7.20 -5.58 -2.03
C VAL A 45 8.33 -5.63 -3.07
N ASP A 46 8.96 -6.79 -3.23
CA ASP A 46 10.05 -7.00 -4.20
C ASP A 46 9.58 -6.93 -5.65
N ALA A 47 8.30 -7.19 -5.90
CA ALA A 47 7.71 -7.11 -7.23
C ALA A 47 7.42 -5.66 -7.65
N ILE A 48 7.49 -4.69 -6.74
CA ILE A 48 7.26 -3.28 -7.07
C ILE A 48 8.44 -2.76 -7.93
N PRO A 49 8.17 -2.23 -9.14
CA PRO A 49 9.20 -1.66 -10.01
C PRO A 49 9.95 -0.49 -9.33
N GLY A 50 11.24 -0.35 -9.64
CA GLY A 50 12.05 0.73 -9.09
C GLY A 50 11.54 2.13 -9.48
N THR A 51 10.93 2.26 -10.66
CA THR A 51 10.31 3.50 -11.14
C THR A 51 9.11 3.92 -10.28
N GLU A 52 8.23 2.98 -9.94
CA GLU A 52 7.07 3.24 -9.08
C GLU A 52 7.49 3.58 -7.64
N LEU A 53 8.54 2.93 -7.13
CA LEU A 53 9.11 3.29 -5.83
C LEU A 53 9.73 4.69 -5.83
N ALA A 54 10.41 5.07 -6.93
CA ALA A 54 10.98 6.41 -7.07
C ALA A 54 9.88 7.48 -7.12
N GLU A 55 8.77 7.22 -7.81
CA GLU A 55 7.58 8.09 -7.83
C GLU A 55 6.95 8.23 -6.44
N LEU A 56 6.77 7.11 -5.72
CA LEU A 56 6.27 7.13 -4.34
C LEU A 56 7.18 7.95 -3.44
N LEU A 57 8.51 7.76 -3.54
CA LEU A 57 9.48 8.51 -2.75
C LEU A 57 9.41 10.02 -3.05
N ALA A 58 9.31 10.40 -4.32
CA ALA A 58 9.14 11.79 -4.74
C ALA A 58 7.84 12.39 -4.19
N GLY A 59 6.74 11.64 -4.20
CA GLY A 59 5.47 12.03 -3.59
C GLY A 59 5.58 12.26 -2.09
N LEU A 60 6.22 11.33 -1.36
CA LEU A 60 6.47 11.45 0.08
C LEU A 60 7.32 12.68 0.42
N HIS A 61 8.36 12.94 -0.36
CA HIS A 61 9.16 14.15 -0.23
C HIS A 61 8.34 15.42 -0.50
N GLY A 62 7.49 15.43 -1.53
CA GLY A 62 6.60 16.56 -1.82
C GLY A 62 5.65 16.89 -0.67
N VAL A 63 5.13 15.86 0.02
CA VAL A 63 4.31 16.04 1.24
C VAL A 63 5.14 16.58 2.41
N HIS A 64 6.39 16.13 2.54
CA HIS A 64 7.25 16.51 3.67
C HIS A 64 7.83 17.92 3.54
N PHE A 65 8.28 18.32 2.35
CA PHE A 65 8.97 19.59 2.12
C PHE A 65 8.07 20.72 1.61
N GLY A 66 6.87 20.40 1.11
CA GLY A 66 5.89 21.38 0.65
C GLY A 66 6.16 21.95 -0.76
N PRO A 67 5.26 22.82 -1.25
CA PRO A 67 5.33 23.34 -2.61
C PRO A 67 6.59 24.20 -2.84
N GLY A 68 7.32 23.96 -3.93
CA GLY A 68 8.49 24.75 -4.32
C GLY A 68 9.81 24.31 -3.68
N ALA A 69 9.80 23.27 -2.85
CA ALA A 69 11.02 22.68 -2.32
C ALA A 69 11.79 21.94 -3.42
N VAL A 70 13.12 22.08 -3.41
CA VAL A 70 14.00 21.25 -4.22
C VAL A 70 14.04 19.87 -3.58
N VAL A 71 13.24 18.95 -4.14
CA VAL A 71 13.24 17.56 -3.73
C VAL A 71 14.46 16.87 -4.35
N PRO A 72 15.34 16.23 -3.56
CA PRO A 72 16.45 15.47 -4.11
C PRO A 72 15.92 14.33 -4.97
N GLU A 73 16.56 14.10 -6.12
CA GLU A 73 16.20 12.99 -7.00
C GLU A 73 16.32 11.65 -6.27
N PRO A 74 15.38 10.71 -6.49
CA PRO A 74 15.47 9.36 -5.93
C PRO A 74 16.78 8.67 -6.32
N THR A 75 17.62 8.38 -5.33
CA THR A 75 18.82 7.56 -5.52
C THR A 75 18.49 6.09 -5.31
N VAL A 76 19.30 5.19 -5.90
CA VAL A 76 19.18 3.74 -5.67
C VAL A 76 19.16 3.40 -4.17
N GLU A 77 20.03 4.03 -3.38
CA GLU A 77 20.08 3.83 -1.93
C GLU A 77 18.77 4.25 -1.23
N SER A 78 18.22 5.41 -1.60
CA SER A 78 16.98 5.91 -1.01
C SER A 78 15.77 5.04 -1.38
N THR A 79 15.73 4.53 -2.61
CA THR A 79 14.70 3.60 -3.09
C THR A 79 14.76 2.26 -2.36
N GLU A 80 15.96 1.73 -2.10
CA GLU A 80 16.13 0.49 -1.32
C GLU A 80 15.77 0.67 0.16
N LYS A 81 16.06 1.83 0.76
CA LYS A 81 15.57 2.16 2.11
C LYS A 81 14.05 2.22 2.18
N LEU A 82 13.40 2.80 1.16
CA LEU A 82 11.94 2.80 1.05
C LEU A 82 11.41 1.36 0.91
N ARG A 83 12.00 0.53 0.06
CA ARG A 83 11.65 -0.88 -0.11
C ARG A 83 11.74 -1.65 1.21
N ALA A 84 12.82 -1.46 1.97
CA ALA A 84 12.97 -2.07 3.30
C ALA A 84 11.88 -1.60 4.28
N SER A 85 11.54 -0.31 4.27
CA SER A 85 10.47 0.25 5.11
C SER A 85 9.10 -0.34 4.77
N LEU A 86 8.80 -0.50 3.48
CA LEU A 86 7.58 -1.13 3.01
C LEU A 86 7.47 -2.60 3.45
N ARG A 87 8.58 -3.35 3.46
CA ARG A 87 8.61 -4.73 4.01
C ARG A 87 8.27 -4.77 5.50
N VAL A 88 8.74 -3.80 6.29
CA VAL A 88 8.39 -3.70 7.73
C VAL A 88 6.90 -3.42 7.91
N ILE A 89 6.33 -2.51 7.12
CA ILE A 89 4.90 -2.20 7.13
C ILE A 89 4.10 -3.45 6.73
N GLN A 90 4.50 -4.13 5.66
CA GLN A 90 3.88 -5.36 5.20
C GLN A 90 3.83 -6.44 6.31
N LYS A 91 4.95 -6.64 7.03
CA LYS A 91 5.02 -7.55 8.18
C LYS A 91 4.06 -7.14 9.30
N SER A 92 3.92 -5.84 9.55
CA SER A 92 3.02 -5.30 10.59
C SER A 92 1.55 -5.61 10.29
N PHE A 93 1.19 -5.79 9.01
CA PHE A 93 -0.14 -6.25 8.60
C PHE A 93 -0.31 -7.77 8.60
N GLY A 94 0.70 -8.54 9.05
CA GLY A 94 0.65 -10.01 9.01
C GLY A 94 0.75 -10.60 7.60
N MET A 95 1.10 -9.78 6.61
CA MET A 95 1.30 -10.20 5.21
C MET A 95 2.77 -10.64 5.02
N ALA A 96 3.24 -11.60 5.80
CA ALA A 96 4.60 -12.11 5.61
C ALA A 96 4.61 -13.10 4.43
N ILE A 97 5.51 -12.86 3.48
CA ILE A 97 5.90 -13.86 2.48
C ILE A 97 7.25 -14.40 2.96
N GLU A 98 7.22 -15.61 3.51
CA GLU A 98 8.44 -16.40 3.80
C GLU A 98 9.08 -16.87 2.50
#